data_AF-K2EAA5-F1
#
_entry.id   AF-K2EAA5-F1
#
_cell.length_a   1.000
_cell.length_b   1.000
_cell.length_c   1.000
_cell.angle_alpha   90.00
_cell.angle_beta   90.00
_cell.angle_gamma   90.00
#
_symmetry.space_group_name_H-M   'P 1'
#
loop_
_entity.id
_entity.type
_entity.pdbx_description
1 polymer ?
#
loop_
_entity_poly.entity_id
_entity_poly.type
_entity_poly.pdbx_seq_one_letter_code
_entity_poly.pdbx_strand_id
1 'polypeptide(L)'
;MRKGFTLLELLIVVVILGILALIAAPTLLDAANRARNGAVQANVSAAASSITSRFATTTNTSEEIAAAVIANLNTNNVNPIAGSGAAYAASDTTEGTVTIVGDDTADAVTITGYGVGSAVLVTKVIESPQ
;
A
#
# COMPACT_ATOMS: atom_id res chain seq x y z
N MET A 1 12.13 -57.79 0.54
CA MET A 1 11.52 -57.22 1.76
C MET A 1 11.42 -55.73 1.57
N ARG A 2 10.21 -55.15 1.52
CA ARG A 2 10.03 -53.69 1.44
C ARG A 2 10.26 -53.12 2.83
N LYS A 3 11.34 -52.35 3.01
CA LYS A 3 11.63 -51.59 4.23
C LYS A 3 10.58 -50.50 4.33
N GLY A 4 9.55 -50.71 5.16
CA GLY A 4 8.55 -49.70 5.47
C GLY A 4 9.17 -48.58 6.31
N PHE A 5 8.77 -47.34 6.02
CA PHE A 5 9.11 -46.17 6.81
C PHE A 5 8.63 -46.40 8.26
N THR A 6 9.45 -46.09 9.26
CA THR A 6 9.02 -46.25 10.66
C THR A 6 8.07 -45.11 11.05
N LEU A 7 7.07 -45.40 11.89
CA LEU A 7 6.20 -44.37 12.46
C LEU A 7 6.99 -43.33 13.25
N LEU A 8 8.12 -43.74 13.84
CA LEU A 8 9.02 -42.86 14.59
C LEU A 8 9.77 -41.89 13.68
N GLU A 9 10.20 -42.33 12.48
CA GLU A 9 10.80 -41.44 11.47
C GLU A 9 9.79 -40.38 10.99
N LEU A 10 8.53 -40.75 10.78
CA LEU A 10 7.52 -39.77 10.41
C LEU A 10 7.23 -38.79 11.57
N LEU A 11 7.21 -39.29 12.81
CA LEU A 11 6.94 -38.50 14.00
C LEU A 11 8.02 -37.43 14.25
N ILE A 12 9.31 -37.80 14.19
CA ILE A 12 10.39 -36.83 14.39
C ILE A 12 10.40 -35.75 13.30
N VAL A 13 10.05 -36.11 12.06
CA VAL A 13 9.96 -35.16 10.95
C VAL A 13 8.87 -34.12 11.19
N VAL A 14 7.66 -34.53 11.58
CA VAL A 14 6.58 -33.56 11.83
C VAL A 14 6.86 -32.67 13.05
N VAL A 15 7.56 -33.19 14.07
CA VAL A 15 8.00 -32.39 15.23
C VAL A 15 9.01 -31.32 14.80
N ILE A 16 10.02 -31.69 14.02
CA ILE A 16 11.02 -30.73 13.52
C ILE A 16 10.36 -29.70 12.60
N LEU A 17 9.48 -30.12 11.68
CA LEU A 17 8.72 -29.21 10.81
C LEU A 17 7.84 -28.25 11.63
N GLY A 18 7.24 -28.71 12.73
CA GLY A 18 6.47 -27.87 13.64
C GLY A 18 7.31 -26.77 14.31
N ILE A 19 8.51 -27.11 14.78
CA ILE A 19 9.44 -26.13 15.39
C ILE A 19 9.88 -25.09 14.35
N LEU A 20 10.24 -25.54 13.14
CA LEU A 20 10.64 -24.63 12.05
C LEU A 20 9.50 -23.68 11.65
N ALA A 21 8.28 -24.20 11.54
CA ALA A 21 7.10 -23.39 11.22
C ALA A 21 6.84 -22.31 12.27
N LEU A 22 7.02 -22.61 13.55
CA LEU A 22 6.82 -21.66 14.64
C LEU A 22 7.80 -20.48 14.59
N ILE A 23 9.08 -20.74 14.28
CA ILE A 23 10.11 -19.69 14.16
C ILE A 23 9.90 -18.86 12.88
N ALA A 24 9.47 -19.50 11.80
CA ALA A 24 9.28 -18.84 10.50
C ALA A 24 8.00 -18.00 10.42
N ALA A 25 6.93 -18.39 11.12
CA ALA A 25 5.63 -17.70 11.06
C ALA A 25 5.68 -16.19 11.35
N PRO A 26 6.28 -15.69 12.46
CA PRO A 26 6.29 -14.25 12.74
C PRO A 26 7.11 -13.46 11.71
N THR A 27 8.27 -13.99 11.31
CA THR A 27 9.14 -13.31 10.34
C THR A 27 8.51 -13.20 8.96
N LEU A 28 7.73 -14.22 8.55
CA LEU A 28 6.96 -14.20 7.32
C LEU A 28 5.84 -13.17 7.35
N LEU A 29 5.12 -13.06 8.47
CA LEU A 29 4.05 -12.08 8.63
C LEU A 29 4.59 -10.64 8.57
N ASP A 30 5.72 -10.39 9.23
CA ASP A 30 6.40 -9.09 9.17
C ASP A 30 6.90 -8.77 7.75
N ALA A 31 7.40 -9.77 7.02
CA ALA A 31 7.81 -9.60 5.63
C ALA A 31 6.62 -9.24 4.72
N ALA A 32 5.48 -9.90 4.91
CA ALA A 32 4.25 -9.58 4.20
C ALA A 32 3.76 -8.16 4.51
N ASN A 33 3.81 -7.74 5.78
CA ASN A 33 3.44 -6.38 6.19
C ASN A 33 4.38 -5.32 5.60
N ARG A 34 5.69 -5.58 5.55
CA ARG A 34 6.65 -4.70 4.86
C ARG A 34 6.37 -4.58 3.36
N ALA A 35 6.05 -5.68 2.69
CA ALA A 35 5.70 -5.68 1.27
C ALA A 35 4.42 -4.87 1.00
N ARG A 36 3.40 -5.04 1.84
CA ARG A 36 2.15 -4.26 1.82
C ARG A 36 2.40 -2.77 1.99
N ASN A 37 3.17 -2.38 3.01
CA ASN A 37 3.57 -0.97 3.21
C ASN A 37 4.41 -0.43 2.05
N GLY A 38 5.24 -1.27 1.42
CA GLY A 38 5.98 -0.92 0.21
C GLY A 38 5.05 -0.60 -0.97
N ALA A 39 3.99 -1.38 -1.15
CA ALA A 39 2.99 -1.12 -2.19
C ALA A 39 2.25 0.21 -1.96
N VAL A 40 1.91 0.55 -0.72
CA VAL A 40 1.31 1.86 -0.39
C VAL A 40 2.26 3.01 -0.72
N GLN A 41 3.54 2.90 -0.37
CA GLN A 41 4.54 3.92 -0.72
C GLN A 41 4.74 4.08 -2.24
N ALA A 42 4.67 2.97 -2.98
CA ALA A 42 4.70 3.00 -4.44
C ALA A 42 3.47 3.73 -5.01
N ASN A 43 2.27 3.47 -4.47
CA ASN A 43 1.04 4.18 -4.84
C ASN A 43 1.15 5.69 -4.56
N VAL A 44 1.70 6.09 -3.41
CA VAL A 44 1.96 7.52 -3.10
C VAL A 44 2.88 8.16 -4.14
N SER A 45 3.94 7.45 -4.55
CA SER A 45 4.90 7.94 -5.55
C SER A 45 4.27 8.06 -6.95
N ALA A 46 3.39 7.12 -7.30
CA ALA A 46 2.62 7.16 -8.54
C ALA A 46 1.66 8.37 -8.54
N ALA A 47 0.89 8.56 -7.46
CA ALA A 47 0.02 9.72 -7.28
C ALA A 47 0.80 11.03 -7.39
N ALA A 48 1.95 11.13 -6.72
CA ALA A 48 2.79 12.31 -6.78
C ALA A 48 3.22 12.65 -8.21
N SER A 49 3.68 11.65 -8.96
CA SER A 49 4.08 11.83 -10.37
C SER A 49 2.90 12.27 -11.24
N SER A 50 1.72 11.70 -11.04
CA SER A 50 0.49 12.08 -11.77
C SER A 50 0.07 13.51 -11.47
N ILE A 51 0.14 13.94 -10.20
CA ILE A 51 -0.21 15.30 -9.77
C ILE A 51 0.77 16.32 -10.36
N THR A 52 2.08 16.08 -10.24
CA THR A 52 3.10 16.98 -10.83
C THR A 52 2.93 17.12 -12.34
N SER A 53 2.62 16.02 -13.04
CA SER A 53 2.34 16.05 -14.48
C SER A 53 1.11 16.90 -14.82
N ARG A 54 0.03 16.79 -14.03
CA ARG A 54 -1.20 17.58 -14.26
C ARG A 54 -1.01 19.06 -13.97
N PHE A 55 -0.28 19.42 -12.92
CA PHE A 55 0.10 20.81 -12.68
C PHE A 55 0.88 21.43 -13.85
N ALA A 56 1.74 20.65 -14.49
CA ALA A 56 2.53 21.14 -15.63
C ALA A 56 1.75 21.20 -16.97
N THR A 57 0.61 20.51 -17.09
CA THR A 57 -0.08 20.31 -18.38
C THR A 57 -1.48 20.91 -18.43
N THR A 58 -2.06 21.28 -17.29
CA THR A 58 -3.44 21.77 -17.18
C THR A 58 -3.51 23.04 -16.34
N THR A 59 -4.49 23.89 -16.60
CA THR A 59 -4.81 25.06 -15.76
C THR A 59 -5.97 24.75 -14.82
N ASN A 60 -5.97 23.57 -14.21
CA ASN A 60 -6.99 23.14 -13.27
C ASN A 60 -6.60 23.51 -11.83
N THR A 61 -7.61 23.68 -10.99
CA THR A 61 -7.42 23.89 -9.55
C THR A 61 -6.81 22.65 -8.88
N SER A 62 -6.23 22.82 -7.69
CA SER A 62 -5.62 21.73 -6.93
C SER A 62 -6.66 20.67 -6.54
N GLU A 63 -7.89 21.09 -6.21
CA GLU A 63 -9.01 20.19 -5.93
C GLU A 63 -9.44 19.37 -7.15
N GLU A 64 -9.56 20.00 -8.32
CA GLU A 64 -9.89 19.31 -9.57
C GLU A 64 -8.80 18.31 -9.98
N ILE A 65 -7.53 18.66 -9.80
CA ILE A 65 -6.39 17.77 -10.04
C ILE A 65 -6.46 16.56 -9.11
N ALA A 66 -6.66 16.78 -7.81
CA ALA A 66 -6.77 15.71 -6.82
C ALA A 66 -7.91 14.74 -7.17
N ALA A 67 -9.11 15.25 -7.44
CA ALA A 67 -10.28 14.45 -7.81
C ALA A 67 -10.04 13.64 -9.10
N ALA A 68 -9.44 14.26 -10.12
CA ALA A 68 -9.13 13.57 -11.37
C ALA A 68 -8.09 12.46 -11.16
N VAL A 69 -7.04 12.69 -10.37
CA VAL A 69 -6.02 11.67 -10.10
C VAL A 69 -6.60 10.48 -9.34
N ILE A 70 -7.43 10.73 -8.33
CA ILE A 70 -8.14 9.67 -7.60
C ILE A 70 -8.97 8.81 -8.56
N ALA A 71 -9.77 9.43 -9.42
CA ALA A 71 -10.63 8.71 -10.36
C ALA A 71 -9.81 7.86 -11.36
N ASN A 72 -8.76 8.44 -11.94
CA ASN A 72 -7.94 7.76 -12.93
C ASN A 72 -7.15 6.58 -12.34
N LEU A 73 -6.50 6.79 -11.19
CA LEU A 73 -5.66 5.75 -10.59
C LEU A 73 -6.48 4.59 -10.02
N ASN A 74 -7.68 4.83 -9.49
CA ASN A 74 -8.55 3.75 -9.00
C ASN A 74 -9.13 2.86 -10.10
N THR A 75 -9.02 3.24 -11.38
CA THR A 75 -9.54 2.40 -12.48
C THR A 75 -8.82 1.06 -12.56
N ASN A 76 -7.52 1.02 -12.22
CA ASN A 76 -6.69 -0.17 -12.32
C ASN A 76 -6.03 -0.58 -10.99
N ASN A 77 -6.28 0.18 -9.92
CA ASN A 77 -5.65 -0.04 -8.63
C ASN A 77 -6.71 -0.30 -7.55
N VAL A 78 -6.46 -1.34 -6.76
CA VAL A 78 -7.21 -1.64 -5.54
C VAL A 78 -6.32 -1.47 -4.33
N ASN A 79 -6.92 -1.32 -3.15
CA ASN A 79 -6.19 -1.23 -1.89
C ASN A 79 -5.26 -2.47 -1.75
N PRO A 80 -3.93 -2.29 -1.65
CA PRO A 80 -2.97 -3.38 -1.67
C PRO A 80 -2.96 -4.23 -0.39
N ILE A 81 -3.62 -3.76 0.67
CA ILE A 81 -3.67 -4.46 1.95
C ILE A 81 -4.99 -5.21 2.12
N ALA A 82 -6.12 -4.54 1.87
CA ALA A 82 -7.44 -5.16 1.88
C ALA A 82 -7.64 -6.09 0.66
N GLY A 83 -6.90 -5.89 -0.43
CA GLY A 83 -7.04 -6.63 -1.69
C GLY A 83 -8.33 -6.31 -2.44
N SER A 84 -9.03 -5.25 -2.06
CA SER A 84 -10.38 -4.88 -2.47
C SER A 84 -10.62 -3.40 -2.17
N GLY A 85 -11.53 -2.76 -2.90
CA GLY A 85 -11.86 -1.34 -2.70
C GLY A 85 -10.84 -0.37 -3.30
N ALA A 86 -11.10 0.92 -3.16
CA ALA A 86 -10.28 1.98 -3.74
C ALA A 86 -8.90 2.04 -3.10
N ALA A 87 -7.86 2.18 -3.92
CA ALA A 87 -6.49 2.44 -3.44
C ALA A 87 -6.28 3.91 -3.08
N TYR A 88 -7.04 4.81 -3.70
CA TYR A 88 -6.92 6.26 -3.55
C TYR A 88 -8.26 6.86 -3.11
N ALA A 89 -8.25 7.85 -2.23
CA ALA A 89 -9.47 8.50 -1.74
C ALA A 89 -9.23 9.99 -1.42
N ALA A 90 -10.30 10.78 -1.32
CA ALA A 90 -10.19 12.16 -0.84
C ALA A 90 -10.14 12.24 0.69
N SER A 91 -10.84 11.33 1.39
CA SER A 91 -10.85 11.28 2.85
C SER A 91 -11.17 9.85 3.30
N ASP A 92 -10.13 9.03 3.44
CA ASP A 92 -10.20 7.68 4.00
C ASP A 92 -8.84 7.30 4.59
N THR A 93 -8.81 7.09 5.90
CA THR A 93 -7.59 6.75 6.64
C THR A 93 -7.42 5.25 6.83
N THR A 94 -8.20 4.43 6.13
CA THR A 94 -8.12 2.97 6.23
C THR A 94 -6.75 2.48 5.77
N GLU A 95 -6.27 1.43 6.43
CA GLU A 95 -5.05 0.70 6.06
C GLU A 95 -5.01 0.37 4.56
N GLY A 96 -3.95 0.79 3.90
CA GLY A 96 -3.70 0.57 2.48
C GLY A 96 -4.20 1.68 1.56
N THR A 97 -4.98 2.63 2.06
CA THR A 97 -5.50 3.75 1.29
C THR A 97 -4.46 4.88 1.18
N VAL A 98 -4.43 5.56 0.05
CA VAL A 98 -3.70 6.81 -0.18
C VAL A 98 -4.69 7.95 -0.29
N THR A 99 -4.67 8.88 0.65
CA THR A 99 -5.51 10.09 0.57
C THR A 99 -4.83 11.15 -0.28
N ILE A 100 -5.57 11.75 -1.19
CA ILE A 100 -5.13 12.87 -2.03
C ILE A 100 -6.11 14.01 -1.81
N VAL A 101 -5.62 15.14 -1.27
CA VAL A 101 -6.44 16.31 -0.93
C VAL A 101 -5.84 17.52 -1.62
N GLY A 102 -6.60 18.15 -2.51
CA GLY A 102 -6.25 19.46 -3.06
C GLY A 102 -6.66 20.57 -2.11
N ASP A 103 -5.85 21.63 -2.06
CA ASP A 103 -6.12 22.88 -1.36
C ASP A 103 -5.89 24.02 -2.35
N ASP A 104 -6.98 24.61 -2.83
CA ASP A 104 -6.94 25.71 -3.79
C ASP A 104 -6.48 27.03 -3.17
N THR A 105 -6.56 27.16 -1.85
CA THR A 105 -6.07 28.37 -1.15
C THR A 105 -4.55 28.34 -1.05
N ALA A 106 -3.98 27.16 -0.81
CA ALA A 106 -2.54 26.94 -0.76
C ALA A 106 -1.92 26.62 -2.13
N ASP A 107 -2.73 26.44 -3.16
CA ASP A 107 -2.34 25.94 -4.49
C ASP A 107 -1.45 24.69 -4.41
N ALA A 108 -1.88 23.74 -3.57
CA ALA A 108 -1.12 22.55 -3.22
C ALA A 108 -2.00 21.30 -3.13
N VAL A 109 -1.40 20.15 -3.41
CA VAL A 109 -2.01 18.84 -3.20
C VAL A 109 -1.23 18.06 -2.16
N THR A 110 -1.92 17.64 -1.10
CA THR A 110 -1.39 16.79 -0.03
C THR A 110 -1.74 15.32 -0.30
N ILE A 111 -0.73 14.46 -0.28
CA ILE A 111 -0.84 13.02 -0.45
C ILE A 111 -0.41 12.36 0.86
N THR A 112 -1.24 11.48 1.43
CA THR A 112 -0.90 10.71 2.64
C THR A 112 -1.18 9.24 2.42
N GLY A 113 -0.18 8.38 2.67
CA GLY A 113 -0.32 6.93 2.56
C GLY A 113 -0.48 6.27 3.93
N TYR A 114 -1.51 5.43 4.08
CA TYR A 114 -1.79 4.69 5.32
C TYR A 114 -1.37 3.23 5.16
N GLY A 115 -0.46 2.78 6.03
CA GLY A 115 0.06 1.43 6.07
C GLY A 115 -0.69 0.54 7.05
N VAL A 116 -0.06 -0.59 7.40
CA VAL A 116 -0.63 -1.58 8.31
C VAL A 116 -1.08 -0.96 9.64
N GLY A 117 -2.31 -1.25 10.08
CA GLY A 117 -2.91 -0.65 11.26
C GLY A 117 -3.31 0.82 11.09
N SER A 118 -3.48 1.28 9.84
CA SER A 118 -3.78 2.69 9.50
C SER A 118 -2.70 3.68 9.94
N ALA A 119 -1.46 3.20 10.07
CA ALA A 119 -0.32 4.04 10.42
C ALA A 119 0.06 4.95 9.24
N VAL A 120 0.27 6.24 9.48
CA VAL A 120 0.76 7.15 8.44
C VAL A 120 2.19 6.74 8.07
N LEU A 121 2.40 6.31 6.82
CA LEU A 121 3.72 5.92 6.31
C LEU A 121 4.47 7.11 5.73
N VAL A 122 3.77 7.95 4.97
CA VAL A 122 4.34 9.08 4.25
C VAL A 122 3.27 10.12 4.00
N THR A 123 3.64 11.39 4.18
CA THR A 123 2.87 12.54 3.74
C THR A 123 3.75 13.38 2.81
N LYS A 124 3.23 13.74 1.65
CA LYS A 124 3.91 14.56 0.65
C LYS A 124 2.98 15.68 0.20
N VAL A 125 3.47 16.91 0.23
CA VAL A 125 2.78 18.08 -0.30
C VAL A 125 3.44 18.46 -1.63
N ILE A 126 2.63 18.74 -2.64
CA ILE A 126 3.08 19.16 -3.97
C ILE A 126 2.42 20.49 -4.26
N GLU A 127 3.23 21.52 -4.40
CA GLU A 127 2.80 22.87 -4.76
C GLU A 127 2.83 23.03 -6.28
N SER A 128 1.92 23.85 -6.79
CA SER A 128 1.88 24.30 -8.17
C SER A 128 3.16 25.05 -8.56
N PRO A 129 3.73 24.79 -9.76
CA PRO A 129 4.86 25.54 -10.27
C PRO A 129 4.42 26.98 -10.59
N GLN A 130 4.95 27.95 -9.86
CA GLN A 130 4.77 29.39 -10.07
C GLN A 130 5.21 29.85 -11.47
#